data_AF-A0A9W6SM94-F1
#
_entry.id   AF-A0A9W6SM94-F1
#
_cell.length_a   1.000
_cell.length_b   1.000
_cell.length_c   1.000
_cell.angle_alpha   90.00
_cell.angle_beta   90.00
_cell.angle_gamma   90.00
#
_symmetry.space_group_name_H-M   'P 1'
#
loop_
_entity.id
_entity.type
_entity.pdbx_description
1 polymer ?
#
loop_
_entity_poly.entity_id
_entity_poly.type
_entity_poly.pdbx_seq_one_letter_code
_entity_poly.pdbx_strand_id
1 'polypeptide(L)'
;MQELIRESRAIARRAADKYGDMYGQLALAFGESVNPKATAALGEVGEAAERIREADADARGAIDVIGEYIEVVKGDISGAGSTPTNSASSAGSRFDPAAHLRDMPTFPGTDNKTHGRALSNGGKVEPIISGELDPKTREYDPRYVEGVKLARRLGKIPPKGKLTAAGDVELKWALQMRKDGVKRSLVTINNPKGPCQGELSCDALLPIWLDQDSELTVCWCDDQGRDQSKTYVGEPDEH
;
A
#
# COMPACT_ATOMS: atom_id res chain seq x y z
N MET A 1 26.39 -9.92 -2.34
CA MET A 1 24.92 -9.82 -2.25
C MET A 1 24.41 -8.45 -2.65
N GLN A 2 24.86 -7.34 -2.04
CA GLN A 2 24.44 -5.99 -2.48
C GLN A 2 24.80 -5.68 -3.94
N GLU A 3 25.96 -6.15 -4.41
CA GLU A 3 26.33 -6.03 -5.82
C GLU A 3 25.40 -6.82 -6.75
N LEU A 4 24.97 -8.01 -6.34
CA LEU A 4 24.02 -8.84 -7.07
C LEU A 4 22.63 -8.16 -7.16
N ILE A 5 22.17 -7.55 -6.06
CA ILE A 5 20.92 -6.78 -6.03
C ILE A 5 21.00 -5.57 -6.96
N ARG A 6 22.14 -4.87 -6.96
CA ARG A 6 22.39 -3.72 -7.83
C ARG A 6 22.38 -4.12 -9.30
N GLU A 7 23.03 -5.24 -9.66
CA GLU A 7 23.03 -5.78 -11.01
C GLU A 7 21.63 -6.23 -11.45
N SER A 8 20.89 -6.95 -10.60
CA SER A 8 19.51 -7.36 -10.90
C SER A 8 18.60 -6.15 -11.15
N ARG A 9 18.70 -5.09 -10.33
CA ARG A 9 17.97 -3.83 -10.55
C ARG A 9 18.33 -3.17 -11.88
N ALA A 10 19.62 -3.16 -12.23
CA ALA A 10 20.08 -2.57 -13.49
C ALA A 10 19.65 -3.38 -14.73
N ILE A 11 19.48 -4.70 -14.60
CA ILE A 11 18.98 -5.56 -15.68
C ILE A 11 17.47 -5.36 -15.86
N ALA A 12 16.71 -5.37 -14.77
CA ALA A 12 15.26 -5.18 -14.81
C ALA A 12 14.88 -3.81 -15.41
N ARG A 13 15.59 -2.74 -15.00
CA ARG A 13 15.40 -1.40 -15.57
C ARG A 13 15.71 -1.35 -17.06
N ARG A 14 16.84 -1.94 -17.50
CA ARG A 14 17.19 -2.00 -18.92
C ARG A 14 16.18 -2.79 -19.75
N ALA A 15 15.60 -3.84 -19.19
CA ALA A 15 14.53 -4.59 -19.84
C ALA A 15 13.28 -3.71 -19.98
N ALA A 16 12.82 -3.07 -18.90
CA ALA A 16 11.66 -2.19 -18.91
C ALA A 16 11.79 -1.03 -19.92
N ASP A 17 12.95 -0.35 -19.92
CA ASP A 17 13.23 0.74 -20.86
C ASP A 17 13.19 0.25 -22.32
N LYS A 18 13.82 -0.90 -22.61
CA LYS A 18 13.83 -1.49 -23.96
C LYS A 18 12.43 -1.91 -24.43
N TYR A 19 11.59 -2.43 -23.53
CA TYR A 19 10.19 -2.74 -23.85
C TYR A 19 9.35 -1.49 -24.10
N GLY A 20 9.58 -0.42 -23.32
CA GLY A 20 8.94 0.89 -23.52
C GLY A 20 9.27 1.49 -24.89
N ASP A 21 10.56 1.52 -25.25
CA ASP A 21 11.02 2.02 -26.55
C ASP A 21 10.46 1.21 -27.72
N MET A 22 10.46 -0.13 -27.60
CA MET A 22 9.91 -1.01 -28.63
C MET A 22 8.40 -0.78 -28.82
N TYR A 23 7.66 -0.60 -27.72
CA TYR A 23 6.24 -0.26 -27.79
C TYR A 23 5.99 1.11 -28.43
N GLY A 24 6.78 2.13 -28.07
CA GLY A 24 6.68 3.46 -28.67
C GLY A 24 6.92 3.44 -30.19
N GLN A 25 7.93 2.68 -30.64
CA GLN A 25 8.21 2.51 -32.07
C GLN A 25 7.09 1.75 -32.80
N LEU A 26 6.54 0.70 -32.18
CA LEU A 26 5.39 -0.03 -32.73
C LEU A 26 4.14 0.86 -32.81
N ALA A 27 3.84 1.61 -31.76
CA ALA A 27 2.70 2.54 -31.75
C ALA A 27 2.84 3.63 -32.81
N LEU A 28 4.04 4.15 -33.05
CA LEU A 28 4.31 5.10 -34.14
C LEU A 28 4.16 4.45 -35.52
N ALA A 29 4.68 3.24 -35.72
CA ALA A 29 4.61 2.54 -37.00
C ALA A 29 3.17 2.13 -37.37
N PHE A 30 2.32 1.86 -36.38
CA PHE A 30 0.97 1.35 -36.57
C PHE A 30 -0.14 2.37 -36.25
N GLY A 31 0.21 3.57 -35.76
CA GLY A 31 -0.75 4.62 -35.38
C GLY A 31 -1.63 5.13 -36.52
N GLU A 32 -1.19 4.93 -37.76
CA GLU A 32 -1.98 5.25 -38.97
C GLU A 32 -2.58 4.00 -39.65
N SER A 33 -2.38 2.81 -39.08
CA SER A 33 -2.88 1.56 -39.66
C SER A 33 -4.38 1.43 -39.42
N VAL A 34 -5.16 1.33 -40.50
CA VAL A 34 -6.58 0.97 -40.46
C VAL A 34 -6.83 -0.53 -40.30
N ASN A 35 -5.77 -1.34 -40.09
CA ASN A 35 -5.91 -2.79 -39.95
C ASN A 35 -6.32 -3.17 -38.51
N PRO A 36 -7.54 -3.70 -38.30
CA PRO A 36 -8.03 -4.02 -36.96
C PRO A 36 -7.20 -5.12 -36.25
N LYS A 37 -6.53 -6.00 -37.00
CA LYS A 37 -5.63 -7.01 -36.41
C LYS A 37 -4.34 -6.38 -35.85
N ALA A 38 -3.83 -5.33 -36.51
CA ALA A 38 -2.66 -4.62 -36.03
C ALA A 38 -2.99 -3.84 -34.74
N THR A 39 -4.16 -3.20 -34.69
CA THR A 39 -4.66 -2.52 -33.48
C THR A 39 -4.87 -3.49 -32.31
N ALA A 40 -5.46 -4.67 -32.56
CA ALA A 40 -5.64 -5.68 -31.52
C ALA A 40 -4.30 -6.20 -30.98
N ALA A 41 -3.34 -6.50 -31.86
CA ALA A 41 -2.01 -6.94 -31.46
C ALA A 41 -1.26 -5.87 -30.63
N LEU A 42 -1.38 -4.59 -30.99
CA LEU A 42 -0.83 -3.50 -30.18
C LEU A 42 -1.45 -3.44 -28.78
N GLY A 43 -2.76 -3.67 -28.67
CA GLY A 43 -3.46 -3.75 -27.39
C GLY A 43 -2.89 -4.86 -26.49
N GLU A 44 -2.71 -6.06 -27.03
CA GLU A 44 -2.14 -7.20 -26.29
C GLU A 44 -0.69 -6.93 -25.83
N VAL A 45 0.13 -6.28 -26.68
CA VAL A 45 1.50 -5.89 -26.32
C VAL A 45 1.48 -4.81 -25.23
N GLY A 46 0.55 -3.85 -25.28
CA GLY A 46 0.37 -2.84 -24.25
C GLY A 46 0.01 -3.45 -22.90
N GLU A 47 -0.94 -4.38 -22.86
CA GLU A 47 -1.31 -5.12 -21.65
C GLU A 47 -0.16 -5.97 -21.11
N ALA A 48 0.62 -6.62 -21.98
CA ALA A 48 1.81 -7.35 -21.58
C ALA A 48 2.88 -6.43 -20.95
N ALA A 49 3.07 -5.23 -21.52
CA ALA A 49 4.02 -4.25 -21.00
C ALA A 49 3.60 -3.71 -19.62
N GLU A 50 2.31 -3.50 -19.38
CA GLU A 50 1.78 -3.14 -18.05
C GLU A 50 2.03 -4.25 -17.03
N ARG A 51 1.76 -5.52 -17.38
CA ARG A 51 2.02 -6.67 -16.50
C ARG A 51 3.49 -6.80 -16.12
N ILE A 52 4.41 -6.53 -17.06
CA ILE A 52 5.85 -6.53 -16.78
C ILE A 52 6.22 -5.39 -15.82
N ARG A 53 5.64 -4.20 -15.98
CA ARG A 53 5.87 -3.06 -15.08
C ARG A 53 5.35 -3.33 -13.66
N GLU A 54 4.18 -3.96 -13.54
CA GLU A 54 3.62 -4.39 -12.25
C GLU A 54 4.53 -5.41 -11.56
N ALA A 55 5.00 -6.43 -12.29
CA ALA A 55 5.92 -7.43 -11.76
C ALA A 55 7.29 -6.84 -11.33
N ASP A 56 7.82 -5.83 -12.06
CA ASP A 56 9.04 -5.12 -11.66
C ASP A 56 8.83 -4.34 -10.36
N ALA A 57 7.67 -3.68 -10.21
CA ALA A 57 7.34 -2.95 -8.98
C ALA A 57 7.25 -3.90 -7.77
N ASP A 58 6.60 -5.05 -7.92
CA ASP A 58 6.51 -6.06 -6.86
C ASP A 58 7.88 -6.66 -6.50
N ALA A 59 8.69 -6.98 -7.52
CA ALA A 59 10.05 -7.49 -7.29
C ALA A 59 10.92 -6.49 -6.53
N ARG A 60 10.78 -5.19 -6.80
CA ARG A 60 11.49 -4.14 -6.04
C ARG A 60 11.04 -4.09 -4.59
N GLY A 61 9.73 -4.14 -4.33
CA GLY A 61 9.18 -4.19 -2.98
C GLY A 61 9.72 -5.38 -2.19
N ALA A 62 9.73 -6.58 -2.79
CA ALA A 62 10.28 -7.77 -2.17
C ALA A 62 11.79 -7.64 -1.86
N ILE A 63 12.56 -7.04 -2.77
CA ILE A 63 14.00 -6.79 -2.56
C ILE A 63 14.22 -5.82 -1.39
N ASP A 64 13.40 -4.77 -1.26
CA ASP A 64 13.53 -3.81 -0.16
C ASP A 64 13.25 -4.49 1.20
N VAL A 65 12.22 -5.34 1.28
CA VAL A 65 11.92 -6.14 2.48
C VAL A 65 13.08 -7.08 2.84
N ILE A 66 13.64 -7.79 1.85
CA ILE A 66 14.80 -8.67 2.07
C ILE A 66 16.02 -7.85 2.55
N GLY A 67 16.23 -6.66 1.97
CA GLY A 67 17.29 -5.75 2.40
C GLY A 67 17.16 -5.34 3.86
N GLU A 68 15.96 -4.97 4.29
CA GLU A 68 15.65 -4.61 5.68
C GLU A 68 15.88 -5.79 6.64
N TYR A 69 15.42 -6.99 6.27
CA TYR A 69 15.63 -8.21 7.07
C TYR A 69 17.11 -8.55 7.25
N ILE A 70 17.94 -8.40 6.20
CA ILE A 70 19.38 -8.66 6.28
C ILE A 70 20.07 -7.71 7.26
N GLU A 71 19.68 -6.43 7.30
CA GLU A 71 20.29 -5.47 8.23
C GLU A 71 19.91 -5.76 9.69
N VAL A 72 18.68 -6.21 9.96
CA VAL A 72 18.28 -6.69 11.30
C VAL A 72 19.13 -7.89 11.73
N VAL A 73 19.25 -8.90 10.87
CA VAL A 73 20.01 -10.13 11.17
C VAL A 73 21.51 -9.84 11.38
N LYS A 74 22.10 -8.91 10.62
CA LYS A 74 23.49 -8.48 10.83
C LYS A 74 23.71 -7.80 12.18
N GLY A 75 22.72 -7.02 12.64
CA GLY A 75 22.73 -6.38 13.96
C GLY A 75 22.82 -7.42 15.07
N ASP A 76 22.02 -8.48 14.96
CA ASP A 76 21.97 -9.56 15.97
C ASP A 76 23.23 -10.44 15.97
N ILE A 77 23.82 -10.72 14.79
CA ILE A 77 25.03 -11.55 14.69
C ILE A 77 26.27 -10.81 15.23
N SER A 78 26.31 -9.48 15.15
CA SER A 78 27.43 -8.67 15.67
C SER A 78 27.43 -8.52 17.20
N GLY A 79 26.36 -8.98 17.88
CA GLY A 79 26.19 -8.92 19.33
C GLY A 79 26.51 -10.21 20.09
N ALA A 80 27.08 -11.23 19.45
CA ALA A 80 27.34 -12.54 20.07
C ALA A 80 28.51 -12.50 21.08
N GLY A 81 28.20 -12.10 22.32
CA GLY A 81 29.14 -12.11 23.43
C GLY A 81 28.51 -11.79 24.78
N SER A 82 27.31 -12.30 25.08
CA SER A 82 26.77 -12.31 26.45
C SER A 82 25.71 -13.39 26.63
N THR A 83 25.91 -14.22 27.65
CA THR A 83 25.08 -15.33 28.12
C THR A 83 23.59 -14.95 28.27
N PRO A 84 22.63 -15.85 27.98
CA PRO A 84 21.21 -15.56 28.13
C PRO A 84 20.82 -15.62 29.61
N THR A 85 20.96 -14.48 30.29
CA THR A 85 20.18 -14.22 31.50
C THR A 85 18.78 -13.87 31.03
N ASN A 86 17.77 -14.63 31.49
CA ASN A 86 16.35 -14.31 31.34
C ASN A 86 16.07 -12.93 31.95
N SER A 87 16.28 -11.87 31.17
CA SER A 87 15.87 -10.51 31.48
C SER A 87 14.66 -10.21 30.63
N ALA A 88 13.55 -9.92 31.32
CA ALA A 88 12.27 -9.53 30.79
C ALA A 88 12.38 -8.53 29.63
N SER A 89 11.51 -8.72 28.63
CA SER A 89 11.01 -7.73 27.68
C SER A 89 11.85 -6.46 27.54
N SER A 90 12.69 -6.41 26.51
CA SER A 90 13.04 -5.11 25.93
C SER A 90 11.74 -4.46 25.48
N ALA A 91 11.29 -3.47 26.25
CA ALA A 91 10.19 -2.60 25.93
C ALA A 91 10.56 -1.79 24.68
N GLY A 92 10.42 -2.42 23.50
CA GLY A 92 10.19 -1.67 22.27
C GLY A 92 8.96 -0.81 22.55
N SER A 93 9.05 0.49 22.31
CA SER A 93 7.97 1.42 22.68
C SER A 93 6.67 0.91 22.09
N ARG A 94 5.78 0.44 22.97
CA ARG A 94 4.43 0.02 22.60
C ARG A 94 3.83 1.18 21.80
N PHE A 95 3.35 0.90 20.59
CA PHE A 95 2.68 1.91 19.78
C PHE A 95 1.62 2.61 20.64
N ASP A 96 1.78 3.92 20.85
CA ASP A 96 0.86 4.76 21.63
C ASP A 96 0.02 5.57 20.63
N PRO A 97 -1.22 5.16 20.34
CA PRO A 97 -2.09 5.86 19.41
C PRO A 97 -2.29 7.33 19.81
N ALA A 98 -2.36 7.63 21.10
CA ALA A 98 -2.59 8.98 21.58
C ALA A 98 -1.37 9.88 21.32
N ALA A 99 -0.15 9.36 21.46
CA ALA A 99 1.06 10.08 21.07
C ALA A 99 1.08 10.38 19.57
N HIS A 100 0.75 9.39 18.74
CA HIS A 100 0.71 9.60 17.29
C HIS A 100 -0.40 10.56 16.85
N LEU A 101 -1.55 10.56 17.52
CA LEU A 101 -2.66 11.50 17.29
C LEU A 101 -2.27 12.94 17.62
N ARG A 102 -1.58 13.19 18.73
CA ARG A 102 -1.12 14.54 19.13
C ARG A 102 -0.12 15.15 18.15
N ASP A 103 0.70 14.33 17.52
CA ASP A 103 1.77 14.76 16.60
C ASP A 103 1.31 14.88 15.14
N MET A 104 0.03 14.61 14.84
CA MET A 104 -0.51 14.72 13.48
C MET A 104 -0.92 16.16 13.13
N PRO A 105 -0.88 16.54 11.83
CA PRO A 105 -1.39 17.83 11.40
C PRO A 105 -2.91 17.94 11.67
N THR A 106 -3.39 19.15 11.97
CA THR A 106 -4.82 19.42 12.15
C THR A 106 -5.61 19.16 10.87
N PHE A 107 -6.86 18.70 11.00
CA PHE A 107 -7.79 18.53 9.88
C PHE A 107 -9.00 19.48 10.02
N PRO A 108 -9.46 20.14 8.93
CA PRO A 108 -8.79 20.20 7.63
C PRO A 108 -7.47 20.99 7.71
N GLY A 109 -6.42 20.42 7.12
CA GLY A 109 -5.11 21.07 7.01
C GLY A 109 -5.00 21.90 5.72
N THR A 110 -3.79 22.37 5.42
CA THR A 110 -3.52 23.18 4.20
C THR A 110 -3.74 22.41 2.90
N ASP A 111 -3.62 21.09 2.91
CA ASP A 111 -3.82 20.22 1.76
C ASP A 111 -5.21 19.57 1.69
N ASN A 112 -6.06 19.81 2.70
CA ASN A 112 -7.36 19.15 2.90
C ASN A 112 -7.27 17.61 2.81
N LYS A 113 -6.15 17.02 3.25
CA LYS A 113 -5.95 15.56 3.26
C LYS A 113 -6.06 14.99 4.66
N THR A 114 -6.50 13.73 4.69
CA THR A 114 -6.38 12.90 5.89
C THR A 114 -4.96 12.34 5.91
N HIS A 115 -4.27 12.59 7.00
CA HIS A 115 -2.95 12.04 7.30
C HIS A 115 -3.14 10.92 8.32
N GLY A 116 -2.39 9.85 8.16
CA GLY A 116 -2.34 8.80 9.15
C GLY A 116 -0.96 8.20 9.32
N ARG A 117 -0.86 7.40 10.38
CA ARG A 117 0.34 6.66 10.76
C ARG A 117 -0.09 5.24 11.11
N ALA A 118 0.47 4.27 10.42
CA ALA A 118 0.13 2.87 10.60
C ALA A 118 1.30 2.08 11.16
N LEU A 119 0.99 1.09 12.00
CA LEU A 119 1.96 0.16 12.56
C LEU A 119 2.14 -1.04 11.64
N SER A 120 3.28 -1.14 10.97
CA SER A 120 3.60 -2.27 10.09
C SER A 120 4.19 -3.47 10.84
N ASN A 121 4.37 -4.59 10.13
CA ASN A 121 5.06 -5.76 10.67
C ASN A 121 6.48 -5.38 11.13
N GLY A 122 6.87 -5.82 12.33
CA GLY A 122 8.15 -5.45 12.93
C GLY A 122 8.12 -4.16 13.76
N GLY A 123 6.95 -3.53 13.93
CA GLY A 123 6.77 -2.41 14.86
C GLY A 123 7.15 -1.04 14.29
N LYS A 124 7.42 -0.96 12.99
CA LYS A 124 7.73 0.28 12.28
C LYS A 124 6.45 1.08 12.04
N VAL A 125 6.56 2.40 12.16
CA VAL A 125 5.43 3.32 11.93
C VAL A 125 5.58 3.99 10.57
N GLU A 126 4.56 3.84 9.73
CA GLU A 126 4.57 4.30 8.34
C GLU A 126 3.56 5.43 8.12
N PRO A 127 3.97 6.55 7.48
CA PRO A 127 3.07 7.62 7.13
C PRO A 127 2.21 7.24 5.92
N ILE A 128 0.92 7.60 5.96
CA ILE A 128 -0.05 7.38 4.88
C ILE A 128 -0.86 8.65 4.69
N ILE A 129 -1.07 9.05 3.44
CA ILE A 129 -1.82 10.26 3.09
C ILE A 129 -2.97 9.87 2.17
N SER A 130 -4.15 10.42 2.43
CA SER A 130 -5.33 10.14 1.62
C SER A 130 -5.27 10.79 0.23
N GLY A 131 -6.00 10.20 -0.71
CA GLY A 131 -6.12 10.65 -2.10
C GLY A 131 -5.59 9.64 -3.11
N GLU A 132 -5.89 9.91 -4.37
CA GLU A 132 -5.61 9.00 -5.49
C GLU A 132 -4.14 9.00 -5.92
N LEU A 133 -3.42 10.10 -5.64
CA LEU A 133 -2.07 10.32 -6.12
C LEU A 133 -1.07 10.30 -4.94
N ASP A 134 0.13 9.81 -5.21
CA ASP A 134 1.27 10.02 -4.32
C ASP A 134 1.64 11.51 -4.29
N PRO A 135 1.81 12.11 -3.10
CA PRO A 135 2.05 13.55 -2.99
C PRO A 135 3.42 13.98 -3.52
N LYS A 136 4.41 13.08 -3.56
CA LYS A 136 5.77 13.35 -4.04
C LYS A 136 5.87 13.17 -5.55
N THR A 137 5.39 12.04 -6.08
CA THR A 137 5.56 11.71 -7.50
C THR A 137 4.44 12.26 -8.38
N ARG A 138 3.27 12.55 -7.80
CA ARG A 138 2.03 12.95 -8.50
C ARG A 138 1.47 11.84 -9.42
N GLU A 139 2.01 10.63 -9.31
CA GLU A 139 1.48 9.44 -9.97
C GLU A 139 0.37 8.81 -9.12
N TYR A 140 -0.43 7.92 -9.70
CA TYR A 140 -1.45 7.21 -8.92
C TYR A 140 -0.80 6.34 -7.84
N ASP A 141 -1.31 6.44 -6.62
CA ASP A 141 -0.89 5.57 -5.51
C ASP A 141 -1.23 4.11 -5.87
N PRO A 142 -0.26 3.19 -5.87
CA PRO A 142 -0.52 1.79 -6.22
C PRO A 142 -1.63 1.15 -5.39
N ARG A 143 -1.75 1.52 -4.11
CA ARG A 143 -2.80 1.02 -3.21
C ARG A 143 -4.18 1.51 -3.64
N TYR A 144 -4.29 2.76 -4.10
CA TYR A 144 -5.55 3.25 -4.67
C TYR A 144 -5.95 2.47 -5.94
N VAL A 145 -4.99 2.25 -6.84
CA VAL A 145 -5.22 1.51 -8.09
C VAL A 145 -5.67 0.09 -7.80
N GLU A 146 -4.98 -0.60 -6.88
CA GLU A 146 -5.31 -1.94 -6.44
C GLU A 146 -6.70 -2.01 -5.79
N GLY A 147 -7.04 -1.05 -4.93
CA GLY A 147 -8.35 -0.97 -4.30
C GLY A 147 -9.50 -0.80 -5.30
N VAL A 148 -9.31 0.01 -6.34
CA VAL A 148 -10.28 0.15 -7.43
C VAL A 148 -10.39 -1.15 -8.23
N LYS A 149 -9.27 -1.84 -8.51
CA LYS A 149 -9.29 -3.15 -9.18
C LYS A 149 -10.04 -4.20 -8.34
N LEU A 150 -9.80 -4.25 -7.02
CA LEU A 150 -10.46 -5.16 -6.09
C LEU A 150 -11.97 -4.88 -6.05
N ALA A 151 -12.38 -3.62 -5.87
CA ALA A 151 -13.79 -3.23 -5.85
C ALA A 151 -14.54 -3.62 -7.13
N ARG A 152 -13.90 -3.52 -8.31
CA ARG A 152 -14.47 -3.97 -9.59
C ARG A 152 -14.62 -5.49 -9.64
N ARG A 153 -13.58 -6.21 -9.21
CA ARG A 153 -13.59 -7.69 -9.17
C ARG A 153 -14.73 -8.22 -8.30
N LEU A 154 -14.98 -7.56 -7.17
CA LEU A 154 -16.04 -7.89 -6.24
C LEU A 154 -17.42 -7.32 -6.63
N GLY A 155 -17.54 -6.69 -7.81
CA GLY A 155 -18.80 -6.12 -8.29
C GLY A 155 -19.34 -4.94 -7.48
N LYS A 156 -18.53 -4.33 -6.59
CA LYS A 156 -18.95 -3.17 -5.77
C LYS A 156 -19.08 -1.89 -6.59
N ILE A 157 -18.35 -1.80 -7.70
CA ILE A 157 -18.42 -0.68 -8.65
C ILE A 157 -18.40 -1.19 -10.10
N PRO A 158 -18.96 -0.44 -11.06
CA PRO A 158 -18.93 -0.85 -12.47
C PRO A 158 -17.49 -0.84 -13.04
N PRO A 159 -17.23 -1.49 -14.20
CA PRO A 159 -15.89 -1.61 -14.77
C PRO A 159 -15.16 -0.29 -15.03
N LYS A 160 -15.90 0.80 -15.29
CA LYS A 160 -15.37 2.17 -15.46
C LYS A 160 -15.67 3.08 -14.27
N GLY A 161 -16.20 2.53 -13.18
CA GLY A 161 -16.52 3.25 -11.96
C GLY A 161 -15.25 3.73 -11.24
N LYS A 162 -15.41 4.83 -10.51
CA LYS A 162 -14.43 5.35 -9.56
C LYS A 162 -14.89 5.02 -8.14
N LEU A 163 -13.93 4.88 -7.23
CA LEU A 163 -14.18 4.69 -5.81
C LEU A 163 -13.25 5.61 -5.03
N THR A 164 -13.72 6.82 -4.70
CA THR A 164 -12.89 7.82 -4.01
C THR A 164 -12.40 7.32 -2.66
N ALA A 165 -13.22 6.54 -1.94
CA ALA A 165 -12.85 5.93 -0.66
C ALA A 165 -11.64 5.00 -0.77
N ALA A 166 -11.33 4.43 -1.94
CA ALA A 166 -10.10 3.65 -2.13
C ALA A 166 -8.82 4.48 -1.88
N GLY A 167 -8.93 5.80 -1.93
CA GLY A 167 -7.85 6.72 -1.61
C GLY A 167 -7.74 7.03 -0.12
N ASP A 168 -8.68 6.61 0.72
CA ASP A 168 -8.67 6.88 2.16
C ASP A 168 -7.55 6.08 2.85
N VAL A 169 -7.06 6.61 3.96
CA VAL A 169 -5.87 6.08 4.65
C VAL A 169 -6.09 4.63 5.08
N GLU A 170 -7.26 4.36 5.63
CA GLU A 170 -7.65 3.08 6.21
C GLU A 170 -7.70 1.99 5.14
N LEU A 171 -8.31 2.31 4.00
CA LEU A 171 -8.47 1.36 2.89
C LEU A 171 -7.14 1.11 2.16
N LYS A 172 -6.32 2.15 1.96
CA LYS A 172 -4.94 1.96 1.47
C LYS A 172 -4.13 1.06 2.40
N TRP A 173 -4.28 1.25 3.71
CA TRP A 173 -3.55 0.44 4.69
C TRP A 173 -4.05 -1.00 4.73
N ALA A 174 -5.37 -1.24 4.64
CA ALA A 174 -5.92 -2.60 4.57
C ALA A 174 -5.35 -3.40 3.37
N LEU A 175 -5.18 -2.76 2.21
CA LEU A 175 -4.53 -3.41 1.06
C LEU A 175 -3.06 -3.70 1.31
N GLN A 176 -2.33 -2.78 1.94
CA GLN A 176 -0.94 -3.03 2.33
C GLN A 176 -0.85 -4.21 3.32
N MET A 177 -1.75 -4.28 4.30
CA MET A 177 -1.83 -5.41 5.23
C MET A 177 -2.06 -6.74 4.51
N ARG A 178 -3.00 -6.78 3.56
CA ARG A 178 -3.27 -7.96 2.72
C ARG A 178 -2.05 -8.34 1.88
N LYS A 179 -1.38 -7.37 1.26
CA LYS A 179 -0.14 -7.59 0.48
C LYS A 179 0.99 -8.17 1.33
N ASP A 180 1.18 -7.66 2.54
CA ASP A 180 2.31 -8.00 3.41
C ASP A 180 2.00 -9.14 4.41
N GLY A 181 0.78 -9.67 4.39
CA GLY A 181 0.32 -10.70 5.32
C GLY A 181 0.24 -10.24 6.78
N VAL A 182 -0.02 -8.95 7.02
CA VAL A 182 -0.17 -8.37 8.38
C VAL A 182 -1.53 -8.78 8.97
N LYS A 183 -1.50 -9.58 10.04
CA LYS A 183 -2.72 -10.07 10.70
C LYS A 183 -3.32 -9.11 11.72
N ARG A 184 -2.52 -8.23 12.33
CA ARG A 184 -3.03 -7.24 13.29
C ARG A 184 -2.28 -5.94 13.12
N SER A 185 -3.01 -4.85 13.01
CA SER A 185 -2.43 -3.53 12.85
C SER A 185 -3.27 -2.47 13.53
N LEU A 186 -2.63 -1.34 13.82
CA LEU A 186 -3.28 -0.12 14.23
C LEU A 186 -2.93 1.00 13.26
N VAL A 187 -3.91 1.84 12.93
CA VAL A 187 -3.69 3.08 12.17
C VAL A 187 -4.34 4.25 12.89
N THR A 188 -3.59 5.32 13.09
CA THR A 188 -4.14 6.60 13.56
C THR A 188 -4.43 7.50 12.37
N ILE A 189 -5.57 8.19 12.37
CA ILE A 189 -5.92 9.19 11.35
C ILE A 189 -6.26 10.53 12.00
N ASN A 190 -6.04 11.63 11.29
CA ASN A 190 -6.34 12.98 11.76
C ASN A 190 -7.75 13.47 11.38
N ASN A 191 -8.59 12.65 10.73
CA ASN A 191 -9.97 13.04 10.39
C ASN A 191 -10.87 12.93 11.64
N PRO A 192 -11.44 14.03 12.15
CA PRO A 192 -12.21 14.02 13.39
C PRO A 192 -13.55 13.29 13.28
N LYS A 193 -14.05 13.08 12.06
CA LYS A 193 -15.24 12.27 11.82
C LYS A 193 -14.96 10.77 11.83
N GLY A 194 -13.69 10.38 11.94
CA GLY A 194 -13.27 8.99 11.84
C GLY A 194 -13.40 8.42 10.42
N PRO A 195 -13.42 7.08 10.30
CA PRO A 195 -13.65 6.40 9.03
C PRO A 195 -14.94 6.83 8.34
N CYS A 196 -14.91 6.97 7.02
CA CYS A 196 -16.10 7.39 6.28
C CYS A 196 -17.20 6.30 6.30
N GLN A 197 -18.47 6.75 6.32
CA GLN A 197 -19.65 5.90 6.43
C GLN A 197 -20.46 5.85 5.12
N GLY A 198 -21.16 4.74 4.86
CA GLY A 198 -21.96 4.51 3.67
C GLY A 198 -21.67 3.16 2.99
N GLU A 199 -22.37 2.87 1.89
CA GLU A 199 -22.26 1.57 1.19
C GLU A 199 -20.91 1.36 0.48
N LEU A 200 -20.30 2.45 0.00
CA LEU A 200 -18.99 2.45 -0.68
C LEU A 200 -17.95 3.23 0.13
N SER A 201 -17.99 3.05 1.46
CA SER A 201 -17.14 3.77 2.41
C SER A 201 -16.15 2.85 3.11
N CYS A 202 -15.22 3.42 3.90
CA CYS A 202 -14.29 2.67 4.74
C CYS A 202 -15.02 1.66 5.64
N ASP A 203 -16.08 2.10 6.33
CA ASP A 203 -16.87 1.25 7.23
C ASP A 203 -17.39 -0.04 6.57
N ALA A 204 -17.85 0.05 5.33
CA ALA A 204 -18.40 -1.08 4.60
C ALA A 204 -17.33 -1.92 3.88
N LEU A 205 -16.24 -1.29 3.44
CA LEU A 205 -15.23 -1.94 2.60
C LEU A 205 -14.09 -2.57 3.40
N LEU A 206 -13.76 -2.07 4.60
CA LEU A 206 -12.64 -2.58 5.40
C LEU A 206 -12.76 -4.07 5.74
N PRO A 207 -13.92 -4.60 6.21
CA PRO A 207 -14.06 -6.04 6.46
C PRO A 207 -13.82 -6.90 5.21
N ILE A 208 -14.10 -6.38 4.02
CA ILE A 208 -13.95 -7.08 2.74
C ILE A 208 -12.50 -6.97 2.21
N TRP A 209 -11.83 -5.85 2.51
CA TRP A 209 -10.50 -5.53 1.99
C TRP A 209 -9.37 -6.13 2.83
N LEU A 210 -9.62 -6.37 4.10
CA LEU A 210 -8.74 -7.16 4.96
C LEU A 210 -8.78 -8.63 4.55
N ASP A 211 -7.64 -9.31 4.71
CA ASP A 211 -7.62 -10.78 4.64
C ASP A 211 -8.45 -11.39 5.77
N GLN A 212 -8.94 -12.60 5.55
CA GLN A 212 -9.60 -13.39 6.58
C GLN A 212 -8.78 -13.42 7.88
N ASP A 213 -9.48 -13.18 8.98
CA ASP A 213 -8.95 -13.12 10.36
C ASP A 213 -7.91 -12.02 10.61
N SER A 214 -7.68 -11.12 9.66
CA SER A 214 -6.87 -9.91 9.89
C SER A 214 -7.68 -8.84 10.62
N GLU A 215 -7.04 -8.14 11.54
CA GLU A 215 -7.65 -7.12 12.38
C GLU A 215 -6.97 -5.76 12.17
N LEU A 216 -7.75 -4.73 11.83
CA LEU A 216 -7.31 -3.36 11.77
C LEU A 216 -8.05 -2.52 12.79
N THR A 217 -7.34 -1.92 13.74
CA THR A 217 -7.88 -0.90 14.63
C THR A 217 -7.57 0.49 14.09
N VAL A 218 -8.61 1.27 13.78
CA VAL A 218 -8.48 2.66 13.40
C VAL A 218 -8.71 3.54 14.63
N CYS A 219 -7.78 4.45 14.91
CA CYS A 219 -7.85 5.40 16.01
C CYS A 219 -7.91 6.84 15.46
N TRP A 220 -8.75 7.69 16.05
CA TRP A 220 -8.86 9.10 15.69
C TRP A 220 -9.22 9.93 16.92
N CYS A 221 -9.10 11.25 16.82
CA CYS A 221 -9.53 12.19 17.84
C CYS A 221 -10.72 12.97 17.29
N ASP A 222 -11.88 12.92 17.97
CA ASP A 222 -13.10 13.56 17.47
C ASP A 222 -13.08 15.09 17.58
N ASP A 223 -14.12 15.76 17.09
CA ASP A 223 -14.26 17.23 17.14
C ASP A 223 -14.26 17.80 18.57
N GLN A 224 -14.41 16.96 19.61
CA GLN A 224 -14.37 17.33 21.02
C GLN A 224 -13.02 17.03 21.68
N GLY A 225 -12.03 16.59 20.92
CA GLY A 225 -10.71 16.23 21.44
C GLY A 225 -10.69 14.87 22.16
N ARG A 226 -11.69 14.01 21.95
CA ARG A 226 -11.78 12.70 22.60
C ARG A 226 -11.21 11.63 21.68
N ASP A 227 -10.33 10.80 22.23
CA ASP A 227 -9.81 9.63 21.53
C ASP A 227 -10.95 8.63 21.25
N GLN A 228 -11.05 8.23 20.00
CA GLN A 228 -11.98 7.24 19.48
C GLN A 228 -11.21 6.11 18.82
N SER A 229 -11.83 4.93 18.78
CA SER A 229 -11.28 3.80 18.04
C SER A 229 -12.38 2.87 17.53
N LYS A 230 -12.09 2.18 16.43
CA LYS A 230 -12.95 1.15 15.87
C LYS A 230 -12.11 0.06 15.23
N THR A 231 -12.44 -1.18 15.55
CA THR A 231 -11.75 -2.37 15.05
C THR A 231 -12.57 -3.03 13.95
N TYR A 232 -11.90 -3.39 12.86
CA TYR A 232 -12.43 -4.13 11.73
C TYR A 232 -11.76 -5.49 11.67
N VAL A 233 -12.52 -6.52 11.35
CA VAL A 233 -12.04 -7.89 11.17
C VAL A 233 -12.34 -8.30 9.74
N GLY A 234 -11.36 -8.91 9.07
CA GLY A 234 -11.51 -9.41 7.72
C GLY A 234 -12.49 -10.57 7.65
N GLU A 235 -13.44 -10.45 6.72
CA GLU A 235 -14.41 -11.48 6.39
C GLU A 235 -13.74 -12.62 5.59
N PRO A 236 -14.27 -13.85 5.66
CA PRO A 236 -13.83 -14.90 4.76
C PRO A 236 -14.05 -14.49 3.30
N ASP A 237 -13.12 -14.84 2.41
CA ASP A 237 -13.28 -14.61 0.98
C ASP A 237 -14.44 -15.48 0.46
N GLU A 238 -15.64 -14.90 0.39
CA GLU A 238 -16.75 -15.50 -0.35
C GLU A 238 -16.42 -15.35 -1.85
N HIS A 239 -15.83 -16.39 -2.45
CA HIS A 239 -15.54 -16.49 -3.88
C HIS A 239 -16.32 -17.66 -4.50
#